data_AF-A0A837KRN4-F1
#
_entry.id   AF-A0A837KRN4-F1
#
_cell.length_a   1.000
_cell.length_b   1.000
_cell.length_c   1.000
_cell.angle_alpha   90.00
_cell.angle_beta   90.00
_cell.angle_gamma   90.00
#
_symmetry.space_group_name_H-M   'P 1'
#
loop_
_entity.id
_entity.type
_entity.pdbx_description
1 polymer ?
#
loop_
_entity_poly.entity_id
_entity_poly.type
_entity_poly.pdbx_seq_one_letter_code
_entity_poly.pdbx_strand_id
1 'polypeptide(L)'
;MYISKWWGDLIGGSDDSLALVDYLEQLDSTNVTLNQILKDLGLDVLLSEGDLKSGGSIGFDIKNANGTFRAELDIACSALIDLSAIVLESQKSGYVDLHDLDEDRQPRKLYIDASEEKRNLLRDELYKFSRDPLAYELAELVPADDMRELAEKAKMIADELAPLS
;
A
#
# COMPACT_ATOMS: atom_id res chain seq x y z
N MET A 1 -16.74 0.66 0.49
CA MET A 1 -15.40 0.61 1.10
C MET A 1 -15.41 0.80 2.62
N TYR A 2 -14.84 -0.13 3.40
CA TYR A 2 -14.58 -0.06 4.85
C TYR A 2 -13.49 0.97 5.21
N ILE A 3 -12.45 1.09 4.39
CA ILE A 3 -11.31 2.00 4.63
C ILE A 3 -11.58 3.47 4.27
N SER A 4 -12.81 3.85 3.92
CA SER A 4 -13.17 5.23 3.52
C SER A 4 -12.91 6.28 4.62
N LYS A 5 -12.70 5.84 5.87
CA LYS A 5 -12.28 6.69 6.99
C LYS A 5 -10.81 7.15 6.91
N TRP A 6 -10.01 6.53 6.04
CA TRP A 6 -8.61 6.89 5.81
C TRP A 6 -8.28 7.19 4.35
N TRP A 7 -8.95 6.51 3.42
CA TRP A 7 -8.67 6.60 1.98
C TRP A 7 -9.19 7.91 1.35
N GLY A 8 -8.40 8.50 0.45
CA GLY A 8 -8.77 9.64 -0.40
C GLY A 8 -8.03 10.95 -0.13
N ASP A 9 -7.05 10.96 0.77
CA ASP A 9 -6.23 12.14 1.09
C ASP A 9 -4.77 11.71 1.35
N LEU A 10 -4.25 11.81 2.57
CA LEU A 10 -2.89 11.36 2.92
C LEU A 10 -2.64 9.86 2.67
N ILE A 11 -3.70 9.06 2.52
CA ILE A 11 -3.65 7.65 2.13
C ILE A 11 -4.55 7.51 0.91
N GLY A 12 -4.02 6.95 -0.17
CA GLY A 12 -4.77 6.76 -1.41
C GLY A 12 -4.90 8.01 -2.31
N GLY A 13 -4.33 9.16 -1.93
CA GLY A 13 -4.48 10.43 -2.66
C GLY A 13 -3.23 10.91 -3.41
N SER A 14 -2.15 10.12 -3.45
CA SER A 14 -0.91 10.49 -4.16
C SER A 14 -0.83 9.87 -5.56
N ASP A 15 0.10 10.36 -6.38
CA ASP A 15 0.41 9.74 -7.69
C ASP A 15 0.89 8.29 -7.52
N ASP A 16 1.63 7.99 -6.45
CA ASP A 16 2.00 6.62 -6.09
C ASP A 16 0.77 5.75 -5.77
N SER A 17 -0.24 6.32 -5.10
CA SER A 17 -1.50 5.61 -4.86
C SER A 17 -2.19 5.23 -6.17
N LEU A 18 -2.21 6.13 -7.15
CA LEU A 18 -2.78 5.86 -8.48
C LEU A 18 -1.96 4.80 -9.23
N ALA A 19 -0.63 4.88 -9.19
CA ALA A 19 0.25 3.87 -9.77
C ALA A 19 0.06 2.49 -9.10
N LEU A 20 -0.19 2.44 -7.79
CA LEU A 20 -0.52 1.21 -7.09
C LEU A 20 -1.87 0.63 -7.57
N VAL A 21 -2.88 1.47 -7.82
CA VAL A 21 -4.16 1.04 -8.40
C VAL A 21 -3.97 0.53 -9.84
N ASP A 22 -3.12 1.17 -10.64
CA ASP A 22 -2.76 0.69 -11.99
C ASP A 22 -2.11 -0.70 -11.95
N TYR A 23 -1.19 -0.91 -11.00
CA TYR A 23 -0.61 -2.24 -10.76
C TYR A 23 -1.70 -3.28 -10.45
N LEU A 24 -2.66 -2.94 -9.61
CA LEU A 24 -3.74 -3.86 -9.24
C LEU A 24 -4.67 -4.16 -10.43
N GLU A 25 -4.91 -3.18 -11.30
CA GLU A 25 -5.71 -3.34 -12.51
C GLU A 25 -5.03 -4.25 -13.55
N GLN A 26 -3.70 -4.27 -13.64
CA GLN A 26 -3.01 -5.12 -14.61
C GLN A 26 -2.86 -6.60 -14.18
N LEU A 27 -3.22 -6.95 -12.95
CA LEU A 27 -3.14 -8.33 -12.48
C LEU A 27 -3.98 -9.27 -13.38
N ASP A 28 -3.47 -10.45 -13.73
CA ASP A 28 -4.24 -11.39 -14.57
C ASP A 28 -5.38 -12.08 -13.81
N SER A 29 -5.29 -12.12 -12.48
CA SER A 29 -6.24 -12.80 -11.58
C SER A 29 -6.94 -11.82 -10.65
N THR A 30 -8.17 -12.15 -10.27
CA THR A 30 -8.88 -11.46 -9.18
C THR A 30 -8.57 -12.02 -7.80
N ASN A 31 -8.07 -13.26 -7.72
CA ASN A 31 -7.57 -13.85 -6.48
C ASN A 31 -6.05 -13.78 -6.49
N VAL A 32 -5.49 -12.97 -5.59
CA VAL A 32 -4.05 -12.71 -5.50
C VAL A 32 -3.57 -12.85 -4.08
N THR A 33 -2.27 -13.06 -3.90
CA THR A 33 -1.68 -13.13 -2.56
C THR A 33 -0.92 -11.85 -2.25
N LEU A 34 -0.93 -11.42 -0.99
CA LEU A 34 -0.11 -10.28 -0.56
C LEU A 34 1.38 -10.52 -0.87
N ASN A 35 1.85 -11.77 -0.75
CA ASN A 35 3.24 -12.11 -1.08
C ASN A 35 3.57 -11.90 -2.57
N GLN A 36 2.61 -12.11 -3.48
CA GLN A 36 2.79 -11.79 -4.90
C GLN A 36 2.94 -10.28 -5.09
N ILE A 37 2.05 -9.49 -4.48
CA ILE A 37 2.07 -8.03 -4.56
C ILE A 37 3.39 -7.45 -4.05
N LEU A 38 3.84 -7.89 -2.87
CA LEU A 38 5.10 -7.43 -2.30
C LEU A 38 6.30 -7.70 -3.21
N LYS A 39 6.32 -8.85 -3.89
CA LYS A 39 7.40 -9.24 -4.81
C LYS A 39 7.36 -8.47 -6.12
N ASP A 40 6.19 -8.29 -6.70
CA ASP A 40 6.04 -7.59 -7.97
C ASP A 40 6.45 -6.13 -7.86
N LEU A 41 6.16 -5.51 -6.72
CA LEU A 41 6.56 -4.14 -6.42
C LEU A 41 8.02 -4.04 -6.00
N GLY A 42 8.61 -5.10 -5.43
CA GLY A 42 9.96 -5.08 -4.82
C GLY A 42 9.96 -4.63 -3.36
N LEU A 43 8.79 -4.53 -2.73
CA LEU A 43 8.65 -4.25 -1.30
C LEU A 43 9.21 -5.38 -0.43
N ASP A 44 9.19 -6.63 -0.90
CA ASP A 44 9.72 -7.76 -0.14
C ASP A 44 11.22 -7.61 0.17
N VAL A 45 11.99 -7.06 -0.76
CA VAL A 45 13.42 -6.76 -0.59
C VAL A 45 13.59 -5.65 0.45
N LEU A 46 12.93 -4.50 0.28
CA LEU A 46 13.05 -3.37 1.21
C LEU A 46 12.63 -3.75 2.64
N LEU A 47 11.57 -4.55 2.78
CA LEU A 47 11.12 -5.08 4.07
C LEU A 47 12.16 -5.99 4.72
N SER A 48 12.89 -6.77 3.93
CA SER A 48 13.95 -7.67 4.43
C SER A 48 15.22 -6.94 4.86
N GLU A 49 15.54 -5.82 4.20
CA GLU A 49 16.73 -5.01 4.45
C GLU A 49 16.50 -3.89 5.48
N GLY A 50 15.23 -3.56 5.76
CA GLY A 50 14.84 -2.50 6.68
C GLY A 50 15.01 -1.09 6.09
N ASP A 51 15.00 -0.97 4.75
CA ASP A 51 15.34 0.26 4.02
C ASP A 51 14.13 1.14 3.66
N LEU A 52 12.96 0.82 4.20
CA LEU A 52 11.72 1.57 3.99
C LEU A 52 11.80 3.04 4.43
N LYS A 53 12.77 3.40 5.30
CA LYS A 53 13.00 4.79 5.73
C LYS A 53 13.67 5.64 4.66
N SER A 54 14.52 5.04 3.82
CA SER A 54 15.41 5.74 2.87
C SER A 54 14.82 5.77 1.45
N GLY A 55 13.49 5.70 1.32
CA GLY A 55 12.80 5.94 0.05
C GLY A 55 13.19 5.00 -1.09
N GLY A 56 13.58 3.75 -0.78
CA GLY A 56 13.99 2.78 -1.81
C GLY A 56 13.03 2.73 -3.00
N SER A 57 13.57 2.67 -4.22
CA SER A 57 12.73 2.67 -5.43
C SER A 57 12.04 1.31 -5.60
N ILE A 58 10.71 1.34 -5.60
CA ILE A 58 9.86 0.19 -5.90
C ILE A 58 9.05 0.49 -7.16
N GLY A 59 8.39 -0.51 -7.71
CA GLY A 59 7.65 -0.35 -8.95
C GLY A 59 7.42 -1.66 -9.67
N PHE A 60 6.72 -1.58 -10.80
CA PHE A 60 6.23 -2.76 -11.51
C PHE A 60 6.38 -2.60 -13.01
N ASP A 61 6.45 -3.73 -13.70
CA ASP A 61 6.55 -3.76 -15.15
C ASP A 61 5.16 -3.71 -15.78
N ILE A 62 4.96 -2.72 -16.66
CA ILE A 62 3.80 -2.59 -17.53
C ILE A 62 4.14 -3.17 -18.89
N LYS A 63 3.37 -4.16 -19.33
CA LYS A 63 3.49 -4.75 -20.68
C LYS A 63 2.45 -4.16 -21.61
N ASN A 64 2.90 -3.58 -22.71
CA ASN A 64 2.03 -3.05 -23.76
C ASN A 64 2.55 -3.45 -25.14
N ALA A 65 1.80 -3.14 -26.20
CA ALA A 65 2.14 -3.53 -27.57
C ALA A 65 3.51 -3.01 -28.04
N ASN A 66 4.04 -1.97 -27.38
CA ASN A 66 5.29 -1.30 -27.73
C ASN A 66 6.50 -1.78 -26.88
N GLY A 67 6.29 -2.68 -25.92
CA GLY A 67 7.36 -3.24 -25.10
C GLY A 67 6.98 -3.41 -23.63
N THR A 68 8.00 -3.40 -22.78
CA THR A 68 7.85 -3.39 -21.32
C THR A 68 8.49 -2.12 -20.79
N PHE A 69 7.74 -1.35 -20.01
CA PHE A 69 8.22 -0.17 -19.31
C PHE A 69 7.98 -0.36 -17.80
N ARG A 70 8.87 0.17 -16.97
CA ARG A 70 8.76 0.08 -15.51
C ARG A 70 8.10 1.33 -14.97
N ALA A 71 6.91 1.19 -14.38
CA ALA A 71 6.31 2.24 -13.58
C ALA A 71 6.99 2.27 -12.22
N GLU A 72 7.38 3.47 -11.79
CA GLU A 72 8.02 3.70 -10.51
C GLU A 72 6.97 4.13 -9.48
N LEU A 73 7.22 3.76 -8.23
CA LEU A 73 6.54 4.26 -7.04
C LEU A 73 7.64 4.96 -6.25
N ASP A 74 7.56 6.28 -6.20
CA ASP A 74 8.67 7.13 -5.79
C ASP A 74 8.95 7.01 -4.29
N ILE A 75 7.90 6.78 -3.48
CA ILE A 75 8.02 6.67 -2.03
C ILE A 75 7.48 5.34 -1.53
N ALA A 76 8.39 4.36 -1.37
CA ALA A 76 8.04 3.02 -0.90
C ALA A 76 7.25 2.99 0.42
N CYS A 77 7.55 3.90 1.36
CA CYS A 77 6.80 3.99 2.61
C CYS A 77 5.35 4.40 2.40
N SER A 78 5.09 5.36 1.50
CA SER A 78 3.72 5.78 1.16
C SER A 78 2.96 4.63 0.54
N ALA A 79 3.56 3.99 -0.47
CA ALA A 79 2.97 2.84 -1.15
C ALA A 79 2.69 1.65 -0.20
N LEU A 80 3.56 1.40 0.78
CA LEU A 80 3.33 0.38 1.81
C LEU A 80 2.12 0.72 2.70
N ILE A 81 1.96 1.99 3.10
CA ILE A 81 0.81 2.44 3.90
C ILE A 81 -0.48 2.25 3.12
N ASP A 82 -0.50 2.68 1.86
CA ASP A 82 -1.66 2.52 0.96
C ASP A 82 -2.00 1.04 0.75
N LEU A 83 -1.00 0.20 0.44
CA LEU A 83 -1.18 -1.23 0.29
C LEU A 83 -1.75 -1.87 1.56
N SER A 84 -1.31 -1.40 2.73
CA SER A 84 -1.82 -1.91 4.01
C SER A 84 -3.29 -1.57 4.22
N ALA A 85 -3.73 -0.39 3.83
CA ALA A 85 -5.15 -0.02 3.82
C ALA A 85 -5.94 -0.91 2.84
N ILE A 86 -5.45 -1.11 1.62
CA ILE A 86 -6.09 -1.97 0.61
C ILE A 86 -6.22 -3.42 1.08
N VAL A 87 -5.19 -3.97 1.73
CA VAL A 87 -5.24 -5.30 2.35
C VAL A 87 -6.30 -5.36 3.46
N LEU A 88 -6.37 -4.33 4.30
CA LEU A 88 -7.37 -4.23 5.36
C LEU A 88 -8.80 -4.17 4.79
N GLU A 89 -9.02 -3.44 3.69
CA GLU A 89 -10.30 -3.43 2.97
C GLU A 89 -10.70 -4.85 2.56
N SER A 90 -9.81 -5.56 1.87
CA SER A 90 -10.08 -6.93 1.42
C SER A 90 -10.38 -7.87 2.59
N GLN A 91 -9.68 -7.71 3.72
CA GLN A 91 -9.88 -8.51 4.92
C GLN A 91 -11.23 -8.25 5.61
N LYS A 92 -11.69 -7.00 5.66
CA LYS A 92 -12.92 -6.62 6.39
C LYS A 92 -14.18 -6.75 5.54
N SER A 93 -14.07 -6.41 4.25
CA SER A 93 -15.18 -6.43 3.29
C SER A 93 -15.26 -7.74 2.49
N GLY A 94 -14.21 -8.57 2.54
CA GLY A 94 -14.08 -9.81 1.77
C GLY A 94 -13.55 -9.60 0.34
N TYR A 95 -13.37 -8.35 -0.09
CA TYR A 95 -12.74 -7.94 -1.36
C TYR A 95 -12.40 -6.45 -1.30
N VAL A 96 -11.60 -5.98 -2.24
CA VAL A 96 -11.45 -4.55 -2.56
C VAL A 96 -11.94 -4.32 -3.98
N ASP A 97 -12.73 -3.27 -4.21
CA ASP A 97 -13.18 -2.88 -5.56
C ASP A 97 -12.31 -1.74 -6.08
N LEU A 98 -11.73 -1.87 -7.27
CA LEU A 98 -10.88 -0.82 -7.82
C LEU A 98 -11.65 0.48 -8.06
N HIS A 99 -12.96 0.40 -8.38
CA HIS A 99 -13.79 1.59 -8.52
C HIS A 99 -14.04 2.32 -7.19
N ASP A 100 -13.99 1.60 -6.06
CA ASP A 100 -14.08 2.21 -4.72
C ASP A 100 -12.75 2.92 -4.34
N LEU A 101 -11.62 2.48 -4.90
CA LEU A 101 -10.30 3.10 -4.69
C LEU A 101 -10.09 4.33 -5.58
N ASP A 102 -10.58 4.26 -6.82
CA ASP A 102 -10.54 5.33 -7.82
C ASP A 102 -11.79 5.25 -8.72
N GLU A 103 -12.64 6.27 -8.66
CA GLU A 103 -13.92 6.32 -9.40
C GLU A 103 -13.72 6.29 -10.93
N ASP A 104 -12.53 6.62 -11.43
CA ASP A 104 -12.20 6.55 -12.86
C ASP A 104 -11.93 5.10 -13.34
N ARG A 105 -11.73 4.15 -12.42
CA ARG A 105 -11.51 2.73 -12.76
C ARG A 105 -12.83 1.99 -12.96
N GLN A 106 -12.79 0.96 -13.81
CA GLN A 106 -13.95 0.08 -13.99
C GLN A 106 -14.15 -0.80 -12.74
N PRO A 107 -15.40 -1.11 -12.35
CA PRO A 107 -15.67 -2.00 -11.23
C PRO A 107 -14.98 -3.35 -11.39
N ARG A 108 -14.12 -3.67 -10.42
CA ARG A 108 -13.30 -4.87 -10.45
C ARG A 108 -12.93 -5.27 -9.03
N LYS A 109 -13.44 -6.41 -8.59
CA LYS A 109 -13.19 -6.94 -7.25
C LYS A 109 -11.93 -7.80 -7.21
N LEU A 110 -11.02 -7.46 -6.30
CA LEU A 110 -9.84 -8.25 -5.96
C LEU A 110 -9.97 -8.85 -4.56
N TYR A 111 -9.55 -10.10 -4.44
CA TYR A 111 -9.52 -10.89 -3.22
C TYR A 111 -8.07 -11.12 -2.87
N ILE A 112 -7.60 -10.47 -1.79
CA ILE A 112 -6.20 -10.50 -1.40
C ILE A 112 -6.04 -11.50 -0.25
N ASP A 113 -5.49 -12.68 -0.56
CA ASP A 113 -5.07 -13.63 0.45
C ASP A 113 -3.78 -13.13 1.11
N ALA A 114 -3.92 -12.63 2.34
CA ALA A 114 -2.81 -12.18 3.16
C ALA A 114 -2.63 -13.15 4.32
N SER A 115 -1.56 -13.95 4.30
CA SER A 115 -1.22 -14.82 5.44
C SER A 115 -0.96 -14.00 6.70
N GLU A 116 -1.15 -14.61 7.88
CA GLU A 116 -0.91 -13.94 9.16
C GLU A 116 0.51 -13.37 9.27
N GLU A 117 1.51 -14.11 8.79
CA GLU A 117 2.90 -13.66 8.72
C GLU A 117 3.04 -12.35 7.92
N LYS A 118 2.46 -12.30 6.72
CA LYS A 118 2.55 -11.11 5.85
C LYS A 118 1.74 -9.93 6.38
N ARG A 119 0.60 -10.18 7.02
CA ARG A 119 -0.17 -9.11 7.71
C ARG A 119 0.61 -8.55 8.90
N ASN A 120 1.25 -9.41 9.69
CA ASN A 120 2.10 -8.99 10.80
C ASN A 120 3.28 -8.15 10.31
N LEU A 121 3.87 -8.50 9.16
CA LEU A 121 4.93 -7.70 8.54
C LEU A 121 4.46 -6.27 8.22
N LEU A 122 3.31 -6.12 7.53
CA LEU A 122 2.74 -4.79 7.26
C LEU A 122 2.48 -4.01 8.55
N ARG A 123 1.81 -4.65 9.52
CA ARG A 123 1.49 -4.07 10.81
C ARG A 123 2.75 -3.55 11.54
N ASP A 124 3.79 -4.37 11.59
CA ASP A 124 5.00 -4.02 12.33
C ASP A 124 5.74 -2.84 11.69
N GLU A 125 5.72 -2.72 10.36
CA GLU A 125 6.23 -1.54 9.66
C GLU A 125 5.39 -0.28 9.90
N LEU A 126 4.06 -0.38 9.87
CA LEU A 126 3.18 0.75 10.20
C LEU A 126 3.44 1.24 11.64
N TYR A 127 3.66 0.33 12.59
CA TYR A 127 4.05 0.72 13.95
C TYR A 127 5.44 1.36 14.01
N LYS A 128 6.41 0.91 13.21
CA LYS A 128 7.72 1.58 13.09
C LYS A 128 7.55 3.00 12.57
N PHE A 129 6.80 3.18 11.49
CA PHE A 129 6.50 4.49 10.92
C PHE A 129 5.82 5.41 11.95
N SER A 130 4.76 4.92 12.60
CA SER A 130 3.97 5.73 13.54
C SER A 130 4.75 6.27 14.75
N ARG A 131 5.86 5.63 15.12
CA ARG A 131 6.69 6.03 16.27
C ARG A 131 7.65 7.15 15.96
N ASP A 132 8.09 7.26 14.70
CA ASP A 132 9.12 8.20 14.28
C ASP A 132 8.93 8.60 12.81
N PRO A 133 7.78 9.22 12.46
CA PRO A 133 7.42 9.47 11.07
C PRO A 133 8.35 10.49 10.40
N LEU A 134 8.91 11.42 11.16
CA LEU A 134 9.80 12.46 10.65
C LEU A 134 11.22 11.93 10.32
N ALA A 135 11.53 10.67 10.64
CA ALA A 135 12.77 10.03 10.26
C ALA A 135 12.72 9.31 8.90
N TYR A 136 11.57 9.37 8.21
CA TYR A 136 11.40 8.81 6.87
C TYR A 136 11.65 9.91 5.83
N GLU A 137 12.25 9.54 4.70
CA GLU A 137 12.46 10.45 3.56
C GLU A 137 11.18 11.12 3.08
N LEU A 138 10.03 10.47 3.27
CA LEU A 138 8.71 11.08 3.02
C LEU A 138 8.51 12.44 3.71
N ALA A 139 9.15 12.67 4.87
CA ALA A 139 9.10 13.93 5.60
C ALA A 139 9.80 15.11 4.87
N GLU A 140 10.59 14.84 3.83
CA GLU A 140 11.16 15.87 2.95
C GLU A 140 10.11 16.44 1.98
N LEU A 141 9.08 15.66 1.67
CA LEU A 141 8.03 15.99 0.70
C LEU A 141 6.70 16.38 1.36
N VAL A 142 6.44 15.86 2.56
CA VAL A 142 5.17 16.03 3.27
C VAL A 142 5.36 16.93 4.50
N PRO A 143 4.52 17.96 4.71
CA PRO A 143 4.57 18.82 5.89
C PRO A 143 4.57 18.04 7.20
N ALA A 144 5.27 18.54 8.22
CA ALA A 144 5.42 17.84 9.49
C ALA A 144 4.08 17.55 10.22
N ASP A 145 3.06 18.39 10.02
CA ASP A 145 1.74 18.17 10.61
C ASP A 145 1.01 17.03 9.89
N ASP A 146 1.05 17.00 8.56
CA ASP A 146 0.51 15.91 7.73
C ASP A 146 1.24 14.59 8.01
N MET A 147 2.56 14.62 8.22
CA MET A 147 3.32 13.43 8.64
C MET A 147 2.86 12.86 9.98
N ARG A 148 2.47 13.70 10.93
CA ARG A 148 1.93 13.25 12.23
C ARG A 148 0.53 12.69 12.07
N GLU A 149 -0.31 13.31 11.25
CA GLU A 149 -1.63 12.78 10.94
C GLU A 149 -1.54 11.42 10.23
N LEU A 150 -0.65 11.29 9.23
CA LEU A 150 -0.38 10.05 8.53
C LEU A 150 0.11 8.96 9.49
N ALA A 151 0.96 9.32 10.47
CA ALA A 151 1.43 8.41 11.51
C ALA A 151 0.29 7.88 12.40
N GLU A 152 -0.66 8.75 12.76
CA GLU A 152 -1.86 8.35 13.52
C GLU A 152 -2.73 7.39 12.69
N LYS A 153 -2.99 7.71 11.42
CA LYS A 153 -3.75 6.85 10.51
C LYS A 153 -3.06 5.49 10.30
N ALA A 154 -1.75 5.48 10.06
CA ALA A 154 -0.95 4.26 9.90
C ALA A 154 -1.05 3.36 11.15
N LYS A 155 -0.98 3.95 12.35
CA LYS A 155 -1.16 3.20 13.60
C LYS A 155 -2.56 2.58 13.70
N MET A 156 -3.61 3.33 13.37
CA MET A 156 -4.98 2.81 13.41
C MET A 156 -5.19 1.64 12.44
N ILE A 157 -4.59 1.72 11.24
CA ILE A 157 -4.58 0.60 10.28
C ILE A 157 -3.84 -0.60 10.87
N ALA A 158 -2.68 -0.39 11.50
CA ALA A 158 -1.92 -1.45 12.16
C ALA A 158 -2.72 -2.15 13.27
N ASP A 159 -3.42 -1.37 14.10
CA ASP A 159 -4.28 -1.88 15.17
C ASP A 159 -5.39 -2.79 14.59
N GLU A 160 -5.95 -2.44 13.43
CA GLU A 160 -7.06 -3.19 12.80
C GLU A 160 -6.64 -4.39 11.94
N LEU A 161 -5.37 -4.42 11.49
CA LEU A 161 -4.72 -5.57 10.82
C LEU A 161 -4.37 -6.71 11.78
N ALA A 162 -4.30 -6.43 13.09
CA ALA A 162 -4.05 -7.46 14.10
C ALA A 162 -5.15 -8.55 14.05
N PRO A 163 -4.80 -9.83 14.28
CA PRO A 163 -5.78 -10.90 14.32
C PRO A 163 -6.87 -10.59 15.36
N LEU A 164 -8.13 -10.78 14.98
CA LEU A 164 -9.25 -10.74 15.92
C LEU A 164 -9.02 -11.85 16.95
N SER A 165 -8.80 -11.47 18.20
CA SER A 165 -8.67 -12.38 19.35
C SER A 165 -9.94 -13.16 19.61
#